data_AF-U7QLF7-F1
#
_entry.id   AF-U7QLF7-F1
#
_cell.length_a   1.000
_cell.length_b   1.000
_cell.length_c   1.000
_cell.angle_alpha   90.00
_cell.angle_beta   90.00
_cell.angle_gamma   90.00
#
_symmetry.space_group_name_H-M   'P 1'
#
loop_
_entity.id
_entity.type
_entity.pdbx_description
1 polymer ?
#
loop_
_entity_poly.entity_id
_entity_poly.type
_entity_poly.pdbx_seq_one_letter_code
_entity_poly.pdbx_strand_id
1 'polypeptide(L)'
;MVRIDDGQGKKQIFQQHWDGQNWVAGYGSVKTTDIPLYRYSEVINAIAVIRENRQTDDTFYDPRYLNETARAIVEAQPGTVLIYPLVLEDKLWILWTTAGNVAGSKEISVSQQQLGNMVVKFRALLDNPNSNLQELQATAQQLYQWLIQPIESELRENQIERLVFAQDRVTRYIPMAALHDGEQYLIQRYTIHSILSAQLTDMNDKLSPGIEENSVLGLGLSDGVAEFDPLPNVEIELNKIVRSDERDLEGIYRGQKYLNQAFTFDILAQNVSGHRILHIATHGKFEPGVPEDSFLLLGTGERLTIPEINSIGSELKDVHLVVLSACETALGGRMRRGLKLPELVLISSKPDVRVR
;
A
#
# COMPACT_ATOMS: atom_id res chain seq x y z
N MET A 1 25.74 10.23 -20.35
CA MET A 1 27.01 9.46 -20.24
C MET A 1 26.99 8.71 -18.93
N VAL A 2 27.34 7.43 -18.91
CA VAL A 2 27.31 6.58 -17.70
C VAL A 2 28.59 5.75 -17.64
N ARG A 3 29.25 5.70 -16.48
CA ARG A 3 30.44 4.85 -16.28
C ARG A 3 29.99 3.51 -15.72
N ILE A 4 30.43 2.40 -16.32
CA ILE A 4 30.08 1.05 -15.87
C ILE A 4 31.35 0.37 -15.33
N ASP A 5 31.28 -0.15 -14.11
CA ASP A 5 32.26 -1.11 -13.58
C ASP A 5 31.79 -2.52 -13.94
N ASP A 6 32.65 -3.39 -14.45
CA ASP A 6 32.27 -4.76 -14.83
C ASP A 6 32.02 -5.72 -13.65
N GLY A 7 32.09 -5.19 -12.42
CA GLY A 7 31.82 -5.95 -11.20
C GLY A 7 33.04 -6.70 -10.68
N GLN A 8 34.20 -6.63 -11.35
CA GLN A 8 35.49 -7.13 -10.87
C GLN A 8 36.42 -5.99 -10.43
N GLY A 9 35.91 -4.77 -10.30
CA GLY A 9 36.69 -3.57 -10.02
C GLY A 9 37.45 -3.04 -11.25
N LYS A 10 37.16 -3.60 -12.43
CA LYS A 10 37.75 -3.17 -13.70
C LYS A 10 36.73 -2.30 -14.43
N LYS A 11 37.10 -1.04 -14.65
CA LYS A 11 36.24 -0.06 -15.33
C LYS A 11 36.15 -0.43 -16.80
N GLN A 12 34.94 -0.69 -17.30
CA GLN A 12 34.69 -0.78 -18.73
C GLN A 12 34.18 0.57 -19.22
N ILE A 13 35.03 1.28 -19.95
CA ILE A 13 34.68 2.59 -20.49
C ILE A 13 34.21 2.38 -21.93
N PHE A 14 32.91 2.23 -22.09
CA PHE A 14 32.27 2.37 -23.40
C PHE A 14 31.41 3.64 -23.34
N GLN A 15 31.89 4.72 -23.94
CA GLN A 15 31.14 5.98 -23.96
C GLN A 15 31.25 6.70 -25.28
N GLN A 16 30.09 7.11 -25.76
CA GLN A 16 29.90 8.02 -26.88
C GLN A 16 29.07 9.22 -26.41
N HIS A 17 29.34 10.39 -26.96
CA HIS A 17 28.48 11.57 -26.84
C HIS A 17 27.95 11.93 -28.24
N TRP A 18 26.79 12.58 -28.29
CA TRP A 18 26.21 13.05 -29.54
C TRP A 18 26.78 14.44 -29.86
N ASP A 19 27.47 14.60 -30.99
CA ASP A 19 28.08 15.89 -31.40
C ASP A 19 27.14 16.79 -32.22
N GLY A 20 25.88 16.38 -32.35
CA GLY A 20 24.88 17.02 -33.19
C GLY A 20 24.65 16.34 -34.54
N GLN A 21 25.54 15.42 -34.96
CA GLN A 21 25.37 14.63 -36.19
C GLN A 21 25.67 13.13 -36.00
N ASN A 22 26.65 12.76 -35.18
CA ASN A 22 27.07 11.38 -34.95
C ASN A 22 27.30 11.09 -33.46
N TRP A 23 27.24 9.81 -33.11
CA TRP A 23 27.72 9.31 -31.82
C TRP A 23 29.23 9.15 -31.88
N VAL A 24 29.96 9.98 -31.15
CA VAL A 24 31.43 10.05 -31.14
C VAL A 24 32.00 9.63 -29.79
N ALA A 25 33.09 8.86 -29.82
CA ALA A 25 33.72 8.34 -28.61
C ALA A 25 34.32 9.46 -27.73
N GLY A 26 34.14 9.36 -26.41
CA GLY A 26 34.69 10.31 -25.43
C GLY A 26 33.63 11.21 -24.75
N TYR A 27 34.08 12.08 -23.84
CA TYR A 27 33.22 12.80 -22.87
C TYR A 27 32.79 14.22 -23.28
N GLY A 28 33.16 14.67 -24.49
CA GLY A 28 33.06 16.09 -24.84
C GLY A 28 33.75 16.97 -23.78
N SER A 29 33.04 17.97 -23.27
CA SER A 29 33.48 18.89 -22.21
C SER A 29 33.11 18.46 -20.79
N VAL A 30 32.45 17.32 -20.59
CA VAL A 30 31.98 16.88 -19.26
C VAL A 30 33.13 16.28 -18.46
N LYS A 31 33.29 16.72 -17.21
CA LYS A 31 34.31 16.18 -16.30
C LYS A 31 33.92 14.76 -15.89
N THR A 32 34.91 13.86 -15.87
CA THR A 32 34.72 12.43 -15.56
C THR A 32 34.26 12.16 -14.11
N THR A 33 34.44 13.13 -13.21
CA THR A 33 33.93 13.13 -11.83
C THR A 33 32.43 13.33 -11.74
N ASP A 34 31.85 14.00 -12.73
CA ASP A 34 30.45 14.43 -12.71
C ASP A 34 29.54 13.39 -13.40
N ILE A 35 30.12 12.27 -13.85
CA ILE A 35 29.44 11.21 -14.56
C ILE A 35 29.11 10.08 -13.57
N PRO A 36 27.82 9.77 -13.35
CA PRO A 36 27.40 8.72 -12.43
C PRO A 36 28.10 7.38 -12.74
N LEU A 37 28.66 6.76 -11.71
CA LEU A 37 29.28 5.43 -11.79
C LEU A 37 28.25 4.38 -11.40
N TYR A 38 27.75 3.64 -12.38
CA TYR A 38 26.93 2.45 -12.17
C TYR A 38 27.85 1.28 -11.79
N ARG A 39 27.73 0.81 -10.55
CA ARG A 39 28.43 -0.38 -10.06
C ARG A 39 27.61 -1.61 -10.38
N TYR A 40 27.99 -2.33 -11.43
CA TYR A 40 27.23 -3.47 -11.95
C TYR A 40 27.05 -4.58 -10.90
N SER A 41 28.01 -4.77 -10.00
CA SER A 41 27.88 -5.71 -8.87
C SER A 41 26.79 -5.32 -7.86
N GLU A 42 26.57 -4.03 -7.60
CA GLU A 42 25.49 -3.57 -6.70
C GLU A 42 24.11 -3.81 -7.34
N VAL A 43 24.00 -3.62 -8.66
CA VAL A 43 22.78 -3.93 -9.42
C VAL A 43 22.53 -5.45 -9.50
N ILE A 44 23.57 -6.25 -9.73
CA ILE A 44 23.45 -7.72 -9.77
C ILE A 44 23.18 -8.31 -8.39
N ASN A 45 23.79 -7.79 -7.33
CA ASN A 45 23.50 -8.22 -5.95
C ASN A 45 22.07 -7.85 -5.56
N ALA A 46 21.61 -6.64 -5.91
CA ALA A 46 20.20 -6.29 -5.77
C ALA A 46 19.31 -7.27 -6.55
N ILE A 47 19.64 -7.59 -7.82
CA ILE A 47 18.89 -8.56 -8.66
C ILE A 47 18.91 -9.98 -8.07
N ALA A 48 20.01 -10.41 -7.45
CA ALA A 48 20.13 -11.71 -6.81
C ALA A 48 19.25 -11.78 -5.55
N VAL A 49 19.27 -10.74 -4.70
CA VAL A 49 18.38 -10.64 -3.54
C VAL A 49 16.92 -10.53 -3.97
N ILE A 50 16.62 -9.78 -5.04
CA ILE A 50 15.28 -9.70 -5.67
C ILE A 50 14.81 -11.10 -6.09
N ARG A 51 15.68 -11.95 -6.63
CA ARG A 51 15.34 -13.33 -7.03
C ARG A 51 15.10 -14.25 -5.83
N GLU A 52 15.87 -14.10 -4.75
CA GLU A 52 15.70 -14.86 -3.52
C GLU A 52 14.44 -14.43 -2.73
N ASN A 53 14.17 -13.13 -2.70
CA ASN A 53 12.92 -12.56 -2.18
C ASN A 53 11.70 -13.12 -2.92
N ARG A 54 11.77 -13.22 -4.26
CA ARG A 54 10.70 -13.79 -5.11
C ARG A 54 10.43 -15.27 -4.86
N GLN A 55 11.38 -16.04 -4.33
CA GLN A 55 11.15 -17.45 -3.97
C GLN A 55 10.48 -17.62 -2.60
N THR A 56 10.41 -16.55 -1.81
CA THR A 56 10.07 -16.62 -0.40
C THR A 56 8.97 -15.65 0.05
N ASP A 57 8.58 -14.71 -0.80
CA ASP A 57 7.47 -13.79 -0.62
C ASP A 57 6.66 -13.69 -1.92
N ASP A 58 5.48 -14.32 -1.93
CA ASP A 58 4.59 -14.36 -3.10
C ASP A 58 3.99 -12.98 -3.45
N THR A 59 4.09 -12.02 -2.52
CA THR A 59 3.63 -10.63 -2.68
C THR A 59 4.80 -9.65 -2.91
N PHE A 60 5.99 -10.18 -3.14
CA PHE A 60 7.17 -9.38 -3.45
C PHE A 60 6.96 -8.57 -4.73
N TYR A 61 7.08 -7.25 -4.61
CA TYR A 61 7.06 -6.36 -5.76
C TYR A 61 8.41 -6.38 -6.47
N ASP A 62 8.46 -6.83 -7.72
CA ASP A 62 9.70 -6.84 -8.50
C ASP A 62 10.07 -5.41 -8.93
N PRO A 63 11.14 -4.83 -8.37
CA PRO A 63 11.49 -3.43 -8.60
C PRO A 63 11.94 -3.16 -10.05
N ARG A 64 12.13 -4.18 -10.88
CA ARG A 64 12.35 -4.00 -12.33
C ARG A 64 11.15 -3.35 -13.02
N TYR A 65 9.94 -3.51 -12.48
CA TYR A 65 8.74 -2.87 -13.02
C TYR A 65 8.45 -1.51 -12.37
N LEU A 66 9.27 -1.06 -11.41
CA LEU A 66 9.05 0.19 -10.67
C LEU A 66 8.84 1.40 -11.61
N ASN A 67 9.59 1.50 -12.70
CA ASN A 67 9.46 2.60 -13.66
C ASN A 67 8.17 2.57 -14.46
N GLU A 68 7.76 1.40 -14.98
CA GLU A 68 6.53 1.28 -15.76
C GLU A 68 5.31 1.58 -14.89
N THR A 69 5.30 1.00 -13.69
CA THR A 69 4.32 1.22 -12.64
C THR A 69 4.22 2.68 -12.23
N ALA A 70 5.35 3.32 -11.92
CA ALA A 70 5.35 4.71 -11.52
C ALA A 70 4.94 5.64 -12.65
N ARG A 71 5.33 5.34 -13.90
CA ARG A 71 4.84 6.08 -15.06
C ARG A 71 3.31 6.04 -15.12
N ALA A 72 2.70 4.85 -15.03
CA ALA A 72 1.25 4.71 -15.07
C ALA A 72 0.55 5.47 -13.93
N ILE A 73 1.10 5.40 -12.70
CA ILE A 73 0.57 6.12 -11.53
C ILE A 73 0.63 7.63 -11.73
N VAL A 74 1.81 8.13 -12.12
CA VAL A 74 2.05 9.58 -12.22
C VAL A 74 1.31 10.19 -13.42
N GLU A 75 1.22 9.47 -14.54
CA GLU A 75 0.40 9.89 -15.69
C GLU A 75 -1.09 9.95 -15.32
N ALA A 76 -1.57 9.01 -14.50
CA ALA A 76 -2.96 8.99 -14.06
C ALA A 76 -3.29 10.09 -13.03
N GLN A 77 -2.32 10.48 -12.21
CA GLN A 77 -2.44 11.50 -11.15
C GLN A 77 -1.14 12.32 -10.99
N PRO A 78 -1.07 13.55 -11.55
CA PRO A 78 0.05 14.47 -11.32
C PRO A 78 0.28 14.78 -9.84
N GLY A 79 1.50 15.18 -9.48
CA GLY A 79 1.87 15.46 -8.09
C GLY A 79 2.00 14.21 -7.21
N THR A 80 2.19 13.04 -7.83
CA THR A 80 2.36 11.75 -7.16
C THR A 80 3.80 11.27 -7.23
N VAL A 81 4.26 10.62 -6.17
CA VAL A 81 5.50 9.84 -6.16
C VAL A 81 5.21 8.41 -5.74
N LEU A 82 5.87 7.45 -6.38
CA LEU A 82 5.89 6.07 -5.90
C LEU A 82 7.16 5.85 -5.09
N ILE A 83 7.02 5.29 -3.90
CA ILE A 83 8.08 4.96 -2.95
C ILE A 83 8.09 3.46 -2.71
N TYR A 84 9.26 2.84 -2.85
CA TYR A 84 9.49 1.42 -2.61
C TYR A 84 10.64 1.24 -1.60
N PRO A 85 10.33 0.99 -0.31
CA PRO A 85 11.34 0.70 0.71
C PRO A 85 11.75 -0.78 0.63
N LEU A 86 12.80 -1.08 -0.14
CA LEU A 86 13.37 -2.42 -0.31
C LEU A 86 14.17 -2.83 0.92
N VAL A 87 13.72 -3.88 1.60
CA VAL A 87 14.33 -4.36 2.85
C VAL A 87 15.30 -5.51 2.56
N LEU A 88 16.58 -5.28 2.85
CA LEU A 88 17.65 -6.29 2.80
C LEU A 88 18.07 -6.67 4.22
N GLU A 89 18.84 -7.75 4.38
CA GLU A 89 19.22 -8.27 5.70
C GLU A 89 19.95 -7.22 6.55
N ASP A 90 20.90 -6.49 5.95
CA ASP A 90 21.82 -5.56 6.62
C ASP A 90 21.47 -4.08 6.40
N LYS A 91 20.55 -3.76 5.48
CA LYS A 91 20.22 -2.37 5.11
C LYS A 91 18.84 -2.21 4.50
N LEU A 92 18.39 -0.95 4.44
CA LEU A 92 17.17 -0.52 3.77
C LEU A 92 17.53 0.36 2.56
N TRP A 93 16.89 0.12 1.43
CA TRP A 93 16.95 0.99 0.26
C TRP A 93 15.61 1.69 0.06
N ILE A 94 15.61 3.02 -0.02
CA ILE A 94 14.45 3.78 -0.47
C ILE A 94 14.61 4.05 -1.96
N LEU A 95 13.73 3.49 -2.77
CA LEU A 95 13.63 3.77 -4.20
C LEU A 95 12.43 4.66 -4.44
N TRP A 96 12.57 5.74 -5.20
CA TRP A 96 11.44 6.58 -5.57
C TRP A 96 11.47 6.99 -7.03
N THR A 97 10.28 7.22 -7.58
CA THR A 97 10.11 7.54 -9.00
C THR A 97 8.96 8.51 -9.20
N THR A 98 9.23 9.46 -10.08
CA THR A 98 8.30 10.48 -10.59
C THR A 98 8.19 10.30 -12.12
N ALA A 99 7.24 10.99 -12.76
CA ALA A 99 6.83 10.85 -14.16
C ALA A 99 7.90 10.27 -15.11
N GLY A 100 7.94 8.93 -15.21
CA GLY A 100 8.67 8.19 -16.24
C GLY A 100 10.15 7.86 -15.98
N ASN A 101 10.76 8.17 -14.83
CA ASN A 101 12.14 7.74 -14.51
C ASN A 101 12.30 7.37 -13.01
N VAL A 102 13.27 6.51 -12.67
CA VAL A 102 13.76 6.41 -11.28
C VAL A 102 14.28 7.80 -10.93
N ALA A 103 13.59 8.48 -10.03
CA ALA A 103 14.00 9.82 -9.58
C ALA A 103 15.23 9.71 -8.68
N GLY A 104 15.34 8.62 -7.90
CA GLY A 104 16.57 8.31 -7.18
C GLY A 104 16.49 7.05 -6.32
N SER A 105 17.61 6.80 -5.63
CA SER A 105 17.71 5.77 -4.61
C SER A 105 18.54 6.26 -3.43
N LYS A 106 18.24 5.75 -2.22
CA LYS A 106 18.99 6.07 -1.02
C LYS A 106 19.18 4.82 -0.17
N GLU A 107 20.43 4.53 0.17
CA GLU A 107 20.77 3.51 1.17
C GLU A 107 20.65 4.10 2.58
N ILE A 108 20.03 3.35 3.48
CA ILE A 108 19.87 3.65 4.90
C ILE A 108 20.47 2.49 5.68
N SER A 109 21.42 2.79 6.56
CA SER A 109 22.11 1.82 7.40
C SER A 109 21.22 1.37 8.57
N VAL A 110 20.24 0.51 8.27
CA VAL A 110 19.36 -0.16 9.25
C VAL A 110 19.10 -1.59 8.80
N SER A 111 19.38 -2.56 9.66
CA SER A 111 19.14 -3.97 9.32
C SER A 111 17.65 -4.31 9.32
N GLN A 112 17.28 -5.38 8.62
CA GLN A 112 15.92 -5.90 8.63
C GLN A 112 15.42 -6.16 10.06
N GLN A 113 16.30 -6.65 10.94
CA GLN A 113 15.96 -6.92 12.34
C GLN A 113 15.69 -5.62 13.12
N GLN A 114 16.52 -4.60 12.94
CA GLN A 114 16.34 -3.31 13.61
C GLN A 114 15.05 -2.63 13.14
N LEU A 115 14.83 -2.58 11.82
CA LEU A 115 13.60 -2.05 11.24
C LEU A 115 12.40 -2.82 11.77
N GLY A 116 12.44 -4.15 11.75
CA GLY A 116 11.31 -4.96 12.20
C GLY A 116 10.97 -4.81 13.68
N ASN A 117 11.98 -4.71 14.55
CA ASN A 117 11.76 -4.42 15.96
C ASN A 117 11.08 -3.05 16.15
N MET A 118 11.48 -2.04 15.37
CA MET A 118 10.87 -0.71 15.43
C MET A 118 9.41 -0.72 14.96
N VAL A 119 9.10 -1.46 13.89
CA VAL A 119 7.72 -1.60 13.39
C VAL A 119 6.83 -2.32 14.41
N VAL A 120 7.32 -3.41 15.02
CA VAL A 120 6.58 -4.13 16.07
C VAL A 120 6.31 -3.23 17.27
N LYS A 121 7.31 -2.46 17.70
CA LYS A 121 7.16 -1.48 18.77
C LYS A 121 6.13 -0.41 18.41
N PHE A 122 6.19 0.13 17.20
CA PHE A 122 5.28 1.17 16.73
C PHE A 122 3.82 0.71 16.76
N ARG A 123 3.55 -0.50 16.24
CA ARG A 123 2.20 -1.09 16.29
C ARG A 123 1.71 -1.31 17.71
N ALA A 124 2.53 -1.92 18.56
CA ALA A 124 2.17 -2.15 19.96
C ALA A 124 1.81 -0.84 20.69
N LEU A 125 2.49 0.27 20.37
CA LEU A 125 2.18 1.57 20.94
C LEU A 125 0.88 2.16 20.39
N LEU A 126 0.57 1.97 19.10
CA LEU A 126 -0.69 2.42 18.49
C LEU A 126 -1.90 1.61 18.93
N ASP A 127 -1.72 0.30 19.14
CA ASP A 127 -2.81 -0.61 19.51
C ASP A 127 -3.28 -0.41 20.96
N ASN A 128 -2.48 0.26 21.79
CA ASN A 128 -2.82 0.57 23.18
C ASN A 128 -3.09 2.08 23.36
N PRO A 129 -4.34 2.49 23.64
CA PRO A 129 -4.70 3.90 23.82
C PRO A 129 -4.06 4.55 25.06
N ASN A 130 -3.52 3.74 25.99
CA ASN A 130 -2.81 4.21 27.19
C ASN A 130 -1.28 4.23 27.01
N SER A 131 -0.78 4.04 25.79
CA SER A 131 0.66 4.10 25.50
C SER A 131 1.26 5.46 25.84
N ASN A 132 2.55 5.47 26.19
CA ASN A 132 3.27 6.72 26.41
C ASN A 132 3.39 7.49 25.07
N LEU A 133 2.82 8.69 25.02
CA LEU A 133 2.76 9.50 23.80
C LEU A 133 4.16 9.94 23.33
N GLN A 134 5.07 10.28 24.25
CA GLN A 134 6.43 10.67 23.85
C GLN A 134 7.19 9.49 23.22
N GLU A 135 7.02 8.29 23.75
CA GLU A 135 7.62 7.07 23.20
C GLU A 135 7.00 6.72 21.83
N LEU A 136 5.69 6.87 21.67
CA LEU A 136 5.01 6.71 20.39
C LEU A 136 5.56 7.69 19.35
N GLN A 137 5.65 8.97 19.69
CA GLN A 137 6.17 10.01 18.79
C GLN A 137 7.64 9.78 18.44
N ALA A 138 8.48 9.38 19.40
CA ALA A 138 9.89 9.06 19.14
C ALA A 138 10.04 7.85 18.21
N THR A 139 9.20 6.83 18.40
CA THR A 139 9.17 5.62 17.55
C THR A 139 8.71 5.97 16.13
N ALA A 140 7.64 6.78 16.00
CA ALA A 140 7.15 7.28 14.72
C ALA A 140 8.19 8.14 13.99
N GLN A 141 8.91 8.98 14.73
CA GLN A 141 9.97 9.85 14.19
C GLN A 141 11.18 9.06 13.72
N GLN A 142 11.57 8.00 14.43
CA GLN A 142 12.67 7.15 13.97
C GLN A 142 12.33 6.46 12.64
N LEU A 143 11.10 5.97 12.48
CA LEU A 143 10.64 5.40 11.21
C LEU A 143 10.58 6.47 10.11
N TYR A 144 10.07 7.67 10.43
CA TYR A 144 10.06 8.81 9.49
C TYR A 144 11.48 9.16 8.99
N GLN A 145 12.46 9.20 9.88
CA GLN A 145 13.87 9.48 9.56
C GLN A 145 14.47 8.44 8.60
N TRP A 146 14.06 7.17 8.70
CA TRP A 146 14.52 6.12 7.79
C TRP A 146 13.79 6.13 6.45
N LEU A 147 12.48 6.41 6.44
CA LEU A 147 11.61 6.14 5.29
C LEU A 147 11.30 7.38 4.45
N ILE A 148 11.17 8.55 5.08
CA ILE A 148 10.66 9.78 4.45
C ILE A 148 11.69 10.90 4.43
N GLN A 149 12.35 11.18 5.56
CA GLN A 149 13.35 12.25 5.63
C GLN A 149 14.41 12.20 4.51
N PRO A 150 14.92 11.03 4.08
CA PRO A 150 15.96 10.98 3.05
C PRO A 150 15.51 11.46 1.67
N ILE A 151 14.21 11.57 1.43
CA ILE A 151 13.62 12.00 0.15
C ILE A 151 12.85 13.31 0.26
N GLU A 152 12.81 13.95 1.42
CA GLU A 152 11.99 15.15 1.66
C GLU A 152 12.30 16.32 0.72
N SER A 153 13.58 16.54 0.37
CA SER A 153 13.97 17.59 -0.57
C SER A 153 13.34 17.35 -1.93
N GLU A 154 13.38 16.09 -2.40
CA GLU A 154 12.76 15.68 -3.66
C GLU A 154 11.25 15.88 -3.64
N LEU A 155 10.58 15.51 -2.53
CA LEU A 155 9.14 15.72 -2.38
C LEU A 155 8.77 17.21 -2.47
N ARG A 156 9.57 18.08 -1.84
CA ARG A 156 9.33 19.52 -1.79
C ARG A 156 9.62 20.21 -3.12
N GLU A 157 10.76 19.91 -3.72
CA GLU A 157 11.21 20.52 -4.97
C GLU A 157 10.28 20.16 -6.14
N ASN A 158 9.72 18.96 -6.12
CA ASN A 158 8.77 18.49 -7.12
C ASN A 158 7.30 18.74 -6.75
N GLN A 159 7.03 19.48 -5.65
CA GLN A 159 5.67 19.83 -5.20
C GLN A 159 4.74 18.61 -5.09
N ILE A 160 5.25 17.53 -4.52
CA ILE A 160 4.50 16.28 -4.37
C ILE A 160 3.39 16.45 -3.34
N GLU A 161 2.19 15.98 -3.69
CA GLU A 161 1.00 16.01 -2.82
C GLU A 161 0.58 14.59 -2.39
N ARG A 162 0.97 13.57 -3.17
CA ARG A 162 0.51 12.18 -3.01
C ARG A 162 1.70 11.24 -2.91
N LEU A 163 1.73 10.43 -1.86
CA LEU A 163 2.72 9.39 -1.64
C LEU A 163 2.06 8.02 -1.86
N VAL A 164 2.51 7.28 -2.86
CA VAL A 164 2.10 5.90 -3.09
C VAL A 164 3.22 4.99 -2.62
N PHE A 165 2.92 4.06 -1.73
CA PHE A 165 3.90 3.11 -1.22
C PHE A 165 3.68 1.71 -1.79
N ALA A 166 4.67 1.16 -2.46
CA ALA A 166 4.77 -0.28 -2.69
C ALA A 166 5.61 -0.85 -1.53
N GLN A 167 4.98 -1.45 -0.52
CA GLN A 167 5.70 -1.85 0.70
C GLN A 167 6.34 -3.23 0.56
N ASP A 168 7.59 -3.36 1.00
CA ASP A 168 8.32 -4.63 1.06
C ASP A 168 8.36 -5.21 2.48
N ARG A 169 8.15 -6.52 2.61
CA ARG A 169 8.29 -7.27 3.88
C ARG A 169 7.60 -6.54 5.05
N VAL A 170 8.38 -6.22 6.10
CA VAL A 170 7.90 -5.63 7.35
C VAL A 170 7.33 -4.22 7.20
N THR A 171 7.68 -3.50 6.13
CA THR A 171 7.17 -2.15 5.91
C THR A 171 5.68 -2.13 5.58
N ARG A 172 5.09 -3.26 5.16
CA ARG A 172 3.64 -3.44 4.96
C ARG A 172 2.84 -3.19 6.24
N TYR A 173 3.47 -3.35 7.40
CA TYR A 173 2.84 -3.20 8.70
C TYR A 173 2.96 -1.80 9.29
N ILE A 174 3.59 -0.86 8.57
CA ILE A 174 3.75 0.52 9.03
C ILE A 174 2.51 1.31 8.61
N PRO A 175 1.72 1.84 9.56
CA PRO A 175 0.71 2.85 9.25
C PRO A 175 1.43 4.16 8.86
N MET A 176 1.77 4.29 7.57
CA MET A 176 2.57 5.41 7.04
C MET A 176 1.96 6.77 7.37
N ALA A 177 0.63 6.85 7.43
CA ALA A 177 -0.12 8.04 7.86
C ALA A 177 0.26 8.56 9.25
N ALA A 178 0.66 7.66 10.16
CA ALA A 178 1.01 7.97 11.53
C ALA A 178 2.51 8.21 11.74
N LEU A 179 3.33 8.19 10.69
CA LEU A 179 4.73 8.64 10.80
C LEU A 179 4.75 10.13 11.14
N HIS A 180 5.70 10.54 11.97
CA HIS A 180 5.74 11.88 12.55
C HIS A 180 7.12 12.51 12.31
N ASP A 181 7.18 13.72 11.77
CA ASP A 181 8.47 14.37 11.46
C ASP A 181 9.14 15.04 12.68
N GLY A 182 8.38 15.21 13.76
CA GLY A 182 8.77 15.97 14.95
C GLY A 182 7.81 17.11 15.25
N GLU A 183 7.05 17.54 14.25
CA GLU A 183 6.04 18.61 14.33
C GLU A 183 4.66 18.13 13.88
N GLN A 184 4.58 17.36 12.80
CA GLN A 184 3.36 16.91 12.16
C GLN A 184 3.41 15.44 11.75
N TYR A 185 2.24 14.82 11.67
CA TYR A 185 2.05 13.51 11.06
C TYR A 185 2.07 13.59 9.54
N LEU A 186 2.53 12.53 8.87
CA LEU A 186 2.67 12.48 7.41
C LEU A 186 1.35 12.74 6.69
N ILE A 187 0.23 12.24 7.25
CA ILE A 187 -1.12 12.44 6.70
C ILE A 187 -1.58 13.91 6.72
N GLN A 188 -0.97 14.76 7.56
CA GLN A 188 -1.28 16.19 7.59
C GLN A 188 -0.64 16.95 6.42
N ARG A 189 0.32 16.33 5.73
CA ARG A 189 1.10 16.94 4.65
C ARG A 189 0.83 16.32 3.29
N TYR A 190 0.54 15.03 3.24
CA TYR A 190 0.37 14.29 1.99
C TYR A 190 -0.86 13.39 2.03
N THR A 191 -1.45 13.18 0.85
CA THR A 191 -2.35 12.04 0.65
C THR A 191 -1.51 10.77 0.56
N ILE A 192 -1.90 9.72 1.28
CA ILE A 192 -1.11 8.50 1.40
C ILE A 192 -1.90 7.33 0.84
N HIS A 193 -1.25 6.56 -0.02
CA HIS A 193 -1.78 5.35 -0.60
C HIS A 193 -0.76 4.21 -0.47
N SER A 194 -1.24 2.98 -0.42
CA SER A 194 -0.40 1.80 -0.53
C SER A 194 -0.85 0.98 -1.74
N ILE A 195 0.07 0.27 -2.37
CA ILE A 195 -0.22 -0.69 -3.45
C ILE A 195 0.56 -1.98 -3.19
N LEU A 196 -0.03 -3.11 -3.58
CA LEU A 196 0.67 -4.39 -3.61
C LEU A 196 1.64 -4.47 -4.80
N SER A 197 1.14 -4.08 -5.97
CA SER A 197 1.89 -4.01 -7.23
C SER A 197 1.05 -3.23 -8.23
N ALA A 198 1.64 -2.33 -9.03
CA ALA A 198 0.83 -1.68 -10.06
C ALA A 198 0.42 -2.60 -11.22
N GLN A 199 1.07 -3.75 -11.41
CA GLN A 199 0.56 -4.73 -12.38
C GLN A 199 -0.82 -5.28 -12.00
N LEU A 200 -1.11 -5.29 -10.69
CA LEU A 200 -2.40 -5.72 -10.13
C LEU A 200 -3.38 -4.56 -9.95
N THR A 201 -3.01 -3.34 -10.32
CA THR A 201 -3.73 -2.12 -9.94
C THR A 201 -4.12 -1.34 -11.19
N ASP A 202 -5.41 -1.27 -11.51
CA ASP A 202 -5.91 -0.60 -12.72
C ASP A 202 -6.10 0.91 -12.52
N MET A 203 -5.05 1.68 -12.81
CA MET A 203 -4.98 3.15 -12.62
C MET A 203 -5.97 3.97 -13.46
N ASN A 204 -6.69 3.35 -14.40
CA ASN A 204 -7.64 4.05 -15.28
C ASN A 204 -9.09 3.93 -14.83
N ASP A 205 -9.42 2.92 -14.03
CA ASP A 205 -10.73 2.82 -13.41
C ASP A 205 -10.80 3.88 -12.30
N LYS A 206 -11.86 4.69 -12.26
CA LYS A 206 -12.07 5.73 -11.25
C LYS A 206 -13.54 5.77 -10.86
N LEU A 207 -13.84 6.15 -9.63
CA LEU A 207 -15.20 6.57 -9.29
C LEU A 207 -15.59 7.78 -10.12
N SER A 208 -16.86 7.86 -10.48
CA SER A 208 -17.40 9.03 -11.15
C SER A 208 -17.29 10.25 -10.22
N PRO A 209 -17.01 11.46 -10.74
CA PRO A 209 -17.05 12.67 -9.91
C PRO A 209 -18.43 12.95 -9.32
N GLY A 210 -19.49 12.50 -10.00
CA GLY A 210 -20.87 12.58 -9.52
C GLY A 210 -21.21 11.48 -8.53
N ILE A 211 -21.60 11.85 -7.31
CA ILE A 211 -22.02 10.92 -6.24
C ILE A 211 -23.15 10.00 -6.70
N GLU A 212 -24.09 10.52 -7.52
CA GLU A 212 -25.24 9.76 -8.04
C GLU A 212 -24.87 8.58 -8.93
N GLU A 213 -23.67 8.58 -9.50
CA GLU A 213 -23.20 7.55 -10.44
C GLU A 213 -22.42 6.43 -9.74
N ASN A 214 -22.11 6.59 -8.45
CA ASN A 214 -21.37 5.62 -7.66
C ASN A 214 -22.30 4.89 -6.68
N SER A 215 -22.94 3.82 -7.15
CA SER A 215 -23.81 3.00 -6.31
C SER A 215 -23.02 2.28 -5.21
N VAL A 216 -23.58 2.22 -4.00
CA VAL A 216 -22.99 1.54 -2.83
C VAL A 216 -23.81 0.34 -2.35
N LEU A 217 -23.15 -0.78 -2.08
CA LEU A 217 -23.70 -1.88 -1.29
C LEU A 217 -23.13 -1.79 0.13
N GLY A 218 -23.97 -1.48 1.10
CA GLY A 218 -23.65 -1.47 2.52
C GLY A 218 -24.06 -2.77 3.20
N LEU A 219 -23.15 -3.39 3.94
CA LEU A 219 -23.41 -4.60 4.70
C LEU A 219 -22.89 -4.40 6.11
N GLY A 220 -23.65 -4.78 7.13
CA GLY A 220 -23.11 -4.65 8.48
C GLY A 220 -23.81 -5.43 9.57
N LEU A 221 -23.06 -5.63 10.65
CA LEU A 221 -23.50 -6.30 11.86
C LEU A 221 -23.40 -5.31 13.03
N SER A 222 -24.56 -4.87 13.51
CA SER A 222 -24.70 -3.97 14.66
C SER A 222 -25.11 -4.74 15.92
N ASP A 223 -25.96 -5.75 15.78
CA ASP A 223 -26.40 -6.60 16.90
C ASP A 223 -25.26 -7.49 17.41
N GLY A 224 -25.28 -7.81 18.71
CA GLY A 224 -24.40 -8.83 19.27
C GLY A 224 -24.86 -10.22 18.81
N VAL A 225 -23.93 -11.04 18.30
CA VAL A 225 -24.21 -12.37 17.78
C VAL A 225 -23.11 -13.34 18.24
N ALA A 226 -23.52 -14.53 18.68
CA ALA A 226 -22.63 -15.55 19.23
C ALA A 226 -21.75 -15.00 20.38
N GLU A 227 -20.43 -15.09 20.26
CA GLU A 227 -19.46 -14.56 21.23
C GLU A 227 -19.10 -13.09 21.04
N PHE A 228 -19.66 -12.41 20.04
CA PHE A 228 -19.26 -11.06 19.66
C PHE A 228 -20.21 -9.99 20.21
N ASP A 229 -19.61 -8.98 20.85
CA ASP A 229 -20.33 -7.83 21.40
C ASP A 229 -20.98 -6.98 20.30
N PRO A 230 -22.09 -6.28 20.60
CA PRO A 230 -22.75 -5.39 19.63
C PRO A 230 -21.85 -4.24 19.19
N LEU A 231 -22.00 -3.82 17.92
CA LEU A 231 -21.34 -2.67 17.30
C LEU A 231 -22.38 -1.59 16.96
N PRO A 232 -22.93 -0.85 17.95
CA PRO A 232 -24.11 0.00 17.76
C PRO A 232 -23.92 1.15 16.76
N ASN A 233 -22.68 1.52 16.44
CA ASN A 233 -22.38 2.58 15.48
C ASN A 233 -22.42 2.11 14.02
N VAL A 234 -22.49 0.80 13.76
CA VAL A 234 -22.55 0.25 12.39
C VAL A 234 -23.81 0.71 11.67
N GLU A 235 -24.95 0.71 12.35
CA GLU A 235 -26.20 1.21 11.76
C GLU A 235 -26.10 2.70 11.42
N ILE A 236 -25.51 3.50 12.32
CA ILE A 236 -25.30 4.94 12.10
C ILE A 236 -24.35 5.18 10.92
N GLU A 237 -23.27 4.40 10.82
CA GLU A 237 -22.31 4.44 9.71
C GLU A 237 -23.01 4.16 8.37
N LEU A 238 -23.73 3.04 8.26
CA LEU A 238 -24.43 2.68 7.02
C LEU A 238 -25.54 3.67 6.66
N ASN A 239 -26.25 4.24 7.63
CA ASN A 239 -27.29 5.25 7.37
C ASN A 239 -26.71 6.54 6.79
N LYS A 240 -25.51 6.95 7.21
CA LYS A 240 -24.84 8.14 6.65
C LYS A 240 -24.20 7.89 5.29
N ILE A 241 -23.85 6.65 4.98
CA ILE A 241 -23.21 6.30 3.70
C ILE A 241 -24.26 6.01 2.62
N VAL A 242 -25.25 5.18 2.93
CA VAL A 242 -26.17 4.60 1.96
C VAL A 242 -27.53 5.29 1.98
N ARG A 243 -27.85 5.92 0.85
CA ARG A 243 -29.16 6.47 0.52
C ARG A 243 -30.01 5.41 -0.19
N SER A 244 -30.97 4.83 0.54
CA SER A 244 -31.76 3.69 0.02
C SER A 244 -32.93 4.10 -0.89
N ASP A 245 -33.50 5.29 -0.70
CA ASP A 245 -34.50 5.86 -1.59
C ASP A 245 -34.46 7.40 -1.58
N GLU A 246 -35.23 8.06 -2.45
CA GLU A 246 -35.24 9.53 -2.61
C GLU A 246 -35.71 10.31 -1.37
N ARG A 247 -36.30 9.64 -0.37
CA ARG A 247 -36.75 10.24 0.89
C ARG A 247 -35.69 10.10 1.98
N ASP A 248 -34.65 9.30 1.78
CA ASP A 248 -33.51 9.21 2.67
C ASP A 248 -32.64 10.45 2.46
N LEU A 249 -32.62 11.32 3.47
CA LEU A 249 -31.92 12.61 3.44
C LEU A 249 -30.55 12.54 4.13
N GLU A 250 -30.20 11.40 4.73
CA GLU A 250 -28.96 11.23 5.49
C GLU A 250 -27.87 10.59 4.66
N GLY A 251 -28.22 9.62 3.82
CA GLY A 251 -27.29 8.89 2.98
C GLY A 251 -26.65 9.73 1.86
N ILE A 252 -25.35 9.54 1.64
CA ILE A 252 -24.59 10.24 0.61
C ILE A 252 -24.75 9.54 -0.77
N TYR A 253 -24.46 8.24 -0.83
CA TYR A 253 -24.42 7.46 -2.07
C TYR A 253 -25.71 6.67 -2.27
N ARG A 254 -26.28 6.66 -3.49
CA ARG A 254 -27.43 5.80 -3.80
C ARG A 254 -27.02 4.34 -3.61
N GLY A 255 -27.90 3.51 -3.05
CA GLY A 255 -27.52 2.12 -2.86
C GLY A 255 -28.47 1.29 -2.03
N GLN A 256 -27.98 0.13 -1.63
CA GLN A 256 -28.69 -0.82 -0.80
C GLN A 256 -27.89 -1.07 0.47
N LYS A 257 -28.57 -1.24 1.60
CA LYS A 257 -27.95 -1.63 2.87
C LYS A 257 -28.66 -2.82 3.48
N TYR A 258 -27.89 -3.75 4.04
CA TYR A 258 -28.41 -4.92 4.75
C TYR A 258 -27.70 -5.04 6.11
N LEU A 259 -28.50 -5.08 7.17
CA LEU A 259 -28.03 -5.11 8.55
C LEU A 259 -28.37 -6.44 9.22
N ASN A 260 -27.52 -6.85 10.18
CA ASN A 260 -27.75 -7.96 11.10
C ASN A 260 -28.13 -9.23 10.33
N GLN A 261 -29.25 -9.88 10.66
CA GLN A 261 -29.68 -11.12 10.00
C GLN A 261 -29.86 -11.01 8.48
N ALA A 262 -29.99 -9.80 7.92
CA ALA A 262 -30.02 -9.58 6.47
C ALA A 262 -28.62 -9.51 5.84
N PHE A 263 -27.55 -9.33 6.61
CA PHE A 263 -26.17 -9.43 6.15
C PHE A 263 -25.72 -10.89 6.11
N THR A 264 -25.97 -11.54 4.96
CA THR A 264 -25.55 -12.92 4.68
C THR A 264 -24.63 -12.98 3.47
N PHE A 265 -23.94 -14.11 3.30
CA PHE A 265 -23.12 -14.35 2.11
C PHE A 265 -23.95 -14.34 0.81
N ASP A 266 -25.14 -14.94 0.83
CA ASP A 266 -26.04 -14.94 -0.34
C ASP A 266 -26.47 -13.53 -0.73
N ILE A 267 -26.77 -12.67 0.24
CA ILE A 267 -27.13 -11.27 -0.02
C ILE A 267 -25.94 -10.51 -0.60
N LEU A 268 -24.73 -10.71 -0.07
CA LEU A 268 -23.51 -10.14 -0.66
C LEU A 268 -23.34 -10.62 -2.11
N ALA A 269 -23.35 -11.93 -2.35
CA ALA A 269 -23.11 -12.51 -3.67
C ALA A 269 -24.14 -12.03 -4.72
N GLN A 270 -25.42 -11.96 -4.35
CA GLN A 270 -26.51 -11.60 -5.26
C GLN A 270 -26.57 -10.11 -5.58
N ASN A 271 -26.15 -9.25 -4.64
CA ASN A 271 -26.35 -7.80 -4.77
C ASN A 271 -25.06 -7.03 -5.07
N VAL A 272 -23.87 -7.62 -4.96
CA VAL A 272 -22.62 -6.87 -5.13
C VAL A 272 -22.36 -6.45 -6.58
N SER A 273 -22.81 -7.24 -7.57
CA SER A 273 -22.69 -6.85 -8.97
C SER A 273 -23.52 -5.60 -9.26
N GLY A 274 -22.97 -4.68 -10.06
CA GLY A 274 -23.58 -3.39 -10.33
C GLY A 274 -23.35 -2.30 -9.26
N HIS A 275 -22.69 -2.61 -8.16
CA HIS A 275 -22.25 -1.60 -7.18
C HIS A 275 -20.78 -1.23 -7.40
N ARG A 276 -20.50 0.08 -7.43
CA ARG A 276 -19.14 0.62 -7.56
C ARG A 276 -18.42 0.65 -6.22
N ILE A 277 -19.16 0.74 -5.12
CA ILE A 277 -18.64 0.79 -3.76
C ILE A 277 -19.23 -0.38 -2.96
N LEU A 278 -18.38 -1.15 -2.30
CA LEU A 278 -18.76 -2.16 -1.31
C LEU A 278 -18.28 -1.68 0.06
N HIS A 279 -19.20 -1.52 1.00
CA HIS A 279 -18.89 -1.13 2.36
C HIS A 279 -19.35 -2.22 3.32
N ILE A 280 -18.43 -2.82 4.07
CA ILE A 280 -18.72 -3.87 5.06
C ILE A 280 -18.27 -3.39 6.44
N ALA A 281 -19.20 -3.31 7.38
CA ALA A 281 -18.94 -2.88 8.76
C ALA A 281 -19.35 -3.98 9.75
N THR A 282 -18.37 -4.70 10.32
CA THR A 282 -18.63 -5.91 11.13
C THR A 282 -17.41 -6.28 12.00
N HIS A 283 -17.51 -7.35 12.77
CA HIS A 283 -16.34 -7.98 13.38
C HIS A 283 -15.48 -8.68 12.33
N GLY A 284 -14.17 -8.51 12.45
CA GLY A 284 -13.19 -9.16 11.59
C GLY A 284 -12.10 -9.78 12.44
N LYS A 285 -11.55 -10.87 11.94
CA LYS A 285 -10.34 -11.47 12.46
C LYS A 285 -9.44 -11.78 11.29
N PHE A 286 -8.21 -11.28 11.33
CA PHE A 286 -7.23 -11.57 10.30
C PHE A 286 -6.10 -12.31 10.99
N GLU A 287 -6.06 -13.61 10.75
CA GLU A 287 -5.05 -14.49 11.30
C GLU A 287 -3.89 -14.64 10.30
N PRO A 288 -2.74 -14.05 10.62
CA PRO A 288 -1.56 -14.08 9.79
C PRO A 288 -1.08 -15.51 9.62
N GLY A 289 -1.13 -15.97 8.37
CA GLY A 289 -0.46 -17.19 7.96
C GLY A 289 -1.22 -18.47 8.15
N VAL A 290 -2.45 -18.33 8.64
CA VAL A 290 -3.51 -19.31 8.47
C VAL A 290 -4.68 -18.54 7.86
N PRO A 291 -4.64 -18.22 6.55
CA PRO A 291 -5.71 -17.44 5.89
C PRO A 291 -7.11 -18.03 6.09
N GLU A 292 -7.19 -19.33 6.35
CA GLU A 292 -8.42 -20.08 6.63
C GLU A 292 -9.03 -19.72 7.99
N ASP A 293 -8.22 -19.22 8.93
CA ASP A 293 -8.65 -18.72 10.23
C ASP A 293 -9.02 -17.22 10.19
N SER A 294 -8.84 -16.57 9.04
CA SER A 294 -9.26 -15.18 8.81
C SER A 294 -10.71 -15.12 8.32
N PHE A 295 -11.52 -14.24 8.92
CA PHE A 295 -12.93 -14.10 8.56
C PHE A 295 -13.49 -12.71 8.84
N LEU A 296 -14.57 -12.39 8.13
CA LEU A 296 -15.54 -11.37 8.51
C LEU A 296 -16.76 -12.05 9.10
N LEU A 297 -17.37 -11.48 10.14
CA LEU A 297 -18.55 -12.05 10.75
C LEU A 297 -19.80 -11.61 9.97
N LEU A 298 -20.61 -12.58 9.54
CA LEU A 298 -21.93 -12.33 8.96
C LEU A 298 -22.93 -12.11 10.08
N GLY A 299 -24.05 -11.45 9.79
CA GLY A 299 -25.03 -11.16 10.84
C GLY A 299 -25.85 -12.36 11.31
N THR A 300 -25.69 -13.52 10.68
CA THR A 300 -26.14 -14.83 11.17
C THR A 300 -25.19 -15.44 12.22
N GLY A 301 -23.98 -14.88 12.39
CA GLY A 301 -22.91 -15.43 13.22
C GLY A 301 -21.98 -16.38 12.47
N GLU A 302 -22.26 -16.63 11.20
CA GLU A 302 -21.38 -17.40 10.32
C GLU A 302 -20.14 -16.60 9.95
N ARG A 303 -19.05 -17.30 9.65
CA ARG A 303 -17.77 -16.71 9.29
C ARG A 303 -17.64 -16.67 7.77
N LEU A 304 -17.50 -15.48 7.20
CA LEU A 304 -17.14 -15.26 5.82
C LEU A 304 -15.62 -15.30 5.67
N THR A 305 -15.11 -16.41 5.16
CA THR A 305 -13.68 -16.71 5.01
C THR A 305 -13.11 -16.21 3.67
N ILE A 306 -11.78 -16.14 3.56
CA ILE A 306 -11.11 -15.75 2.30
C ILE A 306 -11.49 -16.65 1.11
N PRO A 307 -11.53 -18.00 1.24
CA PRO A 307 -11.99 -18.85 0.15
C PRO A 307 -13.41 -18.56 -0.34
N GLU A 308 -14.33 -18.22 0.56
CA GLU A 308 -15.71 -17.85 0.20
C GLU A 308 -15.76 -16.52 -0.53
N ILE A 309 -14.98 -15.51 -0.09
CA ILE A 309 -14.84 -14.24 -0.82
C ILE A 309 -14.27 -14.48 -2.23
N ASN A 310 -13.26 -15.35 -2.36
CA ASN A 310 -12.68 -15.69 -3.66
C ASN A 310 -13.68 -16.37 -4.60
N SER A 311 -14.65 -17.11 -4.05
CA SER A 311 -15.68 -17.79 -4.84
C SER A 311 -16.63 -16.83 -5.57
N ILE A 312 -16.77 -15.59 -5.08
CA ILE A 312 -17.58 -14.52 -5.70
C ILE A 312 -16.73 -13.44 -6.40
N GLY A 313 -15.48 -13.76 -6.72
CA GLY A 313 -14.57 -12.80 -7.36
C GLY A 313 -15.10 -12.25 -8.69
N SER A 314 -15.95 -13.00 -9.39
CA SER A 314 -16.52 -12.57 -10.67
C SER A 314 -17.64 -11.53 -10.51
N GLU A 315 -18.35 -11.57 -9.39
CA GLU A 315 -19.43 -10.69 -8.99
C GLU A 315 -18.86 -9.36 -8.49
N LEU A 316 -17.67 -9.41 -7.86
CA LEU A 316 -16.91 -8.24 -7.42
C LEU A 316 -16.30 -7.42 -8.57
N LYS A 317 -16.45 -7.85 -9.83
CA LYS A 317 -15.85 -7.17 -10.99
C LYS A 317 -16.29 -5.70 -11.13
N ASP A 318 -17.50 -5.35 -10.74
CA ASP A 318 -17.97 -3.96 -10.92
C ASP A 318 -17.50 -3.04 -9.77
N VAL A 319 -17.07 -3.65 -8.65
CA VAL A 319 -16.63 -2.98 -7.44
C VAL A 319 -15.29 -2.31 -7.68
N HIS A 320 -15.29 -1.01 -7.49
CA HIS A 320 -14.12 -0.16 -7.55
C HIS A 320 -13.50 -0.02 -6.15
N LEU A 321 -14.29 0.47 -5.19
CA LEU A 321 -13.87 0.70 -3.81
C LEU A 321 -14.46 -0.36 -2.87
N VAL A 322 -13.60 -0.95 -2.04
CA VAL A 322 -14.04 -1.76 -0.89
C VAL A 322 -13.62 -1.01 0.38
N VAL A 323 -14.57 -0.79 1.28
CA VAL A 323 -14.34 -0.26 2.63
C VAL A 323 -14.66 -1.38 3.62
N LEU A 324 -13.69 -1.75 4.44
CA LEU A 324 -13.86 -2.74 5.49
C LEU A 324 -13.68 -2.08 6.86
N SER A 325 -14.80 -1.71 7.46
CA SER A 325 -14.88 -1.20 8.82
C SER A 325 -14.97 -2.41 9.78
N ALA A 326 -13.85 -3.12 9.94
CA ALA A 326 -13.79 -4.28 10.83
C ALA A 326 -12.50 -4.32 11.66
N CYS A 327 -12.59 -4.94 12.84
CA CYS A 327 -11.43 -5.16 13.71
C CYS A 327 -10.34 -5.94 12.98
N GLU A 328 -9.08 -5.65 13.31
CA GLU A 328 -7.90 -6.37 12.83
C GLU A 328 -7.68 -6.39 11.31
N THR A 329 -8.45 -5.62 10.53
CA THR A 329 -8.40 -5.56 9.04
C THR A 329 -7.04 -5.17 8.45
N ALA A 330 -6.15 -4.60 9.27
CA ALA A 330 -4.79 -4.21 8.90
C ALA A 330 -3.71 -4.83 9.80
N LEU A 331 -4.06 -5.83 10.62
CA LEU A 331 -3.09 -6.62 11.39
C LEU A 331 -2.60 -7.75 10.51
N GLY A 332 -1.33 -7.67 10.10
CA GLY A 332 -0.58 -8.87 9.85
C GLY A 332 0.37 -9.16 11.00
N GLY A 333 0.93 -10.36 10.98
CA GLY A 333 1.12 -11.07 12.22
C GLY A 333 2.21 -10.68 13.16
N ARG A 334 2.14 -11.34 14.32
CA ARG A 334 3.28 -11.48 15.21
C ARG A 334 4.43 -12.11 14.42
N MET A 335 5.39 -11.26 14.10
CA MET A 335 6.66 -11.59 13.47
C MET A 335 7.37 -12.70 14.26
N ARG A 336 7.17 -13.95 13.84
CA ARG A 336 8.10 -15.03 14.19
C ARG A 336 9.24 -14.98 13.19
N ARG A 337 10.46 -15.02 13.73
CA ARG A 337 11.74 -14.97 13.01
C ARG A 337 11.67 -15.74 11.69
N GLY A 338 11.89 -15.02 10.59
CA GLY A 338 12.23 -15.59 9.29
C GLY A 338 11.08 -16.30 8.57
N LEU A 339 10.58 -15.61 7.55
CA LEU A 339 9.98 -16.15 6.33
C LEU A 339 8.51 -16.59 6.31
N LYS A 340 7.94 -16.19 5.15
CA LYS A 340 6.66 -16.51 4.49
C LYS A 340 5.43 -16.10 5.26
N LEU A 341 4.58 -15.28 4.61
CA LEU A 341 3.13 -15.46 4.53
C LEU A 341 2.58 -14.73 3.28
N PRO A 342 1.71 -15.34 2.46
CA PRO A 342 0.83 -14.59 1.57
C PRO A 342 -0.25 -13.92 2.44
N GLU A 343 -0.40 -12.61 2.33
CA GLU A 343 -1.33 -11.86 3.15
C GLU A 343 -2.18 -10.94 2.28
N LEU A 344 -3.49 -10.98 2.52
CA LEU A 344 -4.48 -10.11 1.93
C LEU A 344 -4.32 -8.74 2.58
N VAL A 345 -3.57 -7.83 1.94
CA VAL A 345 -3.53 -6.43 2.35
C VAL A 345 -4.84 -5.78 1.92
N LEU A 346 -5.82 -5.77 2.82
CA LEU A 346 -7.02 -4.94 2.67
C LEU A 346 -6.68 -3.54 3.16
N ILE A 347 -6.25 -2.71 2.22
CA ILE A 347 -5.97 -1.31 2.48
C ILE A 347 -7.32 -0.61 2.70
N SER A 348 -7.61 -0.26 3.95
CA SER A 348 -8.55 0.80 4.28
C SER A 348 -8.08 2.09 3.60
N SER A 349 -8.91 2.61 2.69
CA SER A 349 -8.57 3.50 1.57
C SER A 349 -7.77 2.82 0.45
N LYS A 350 -8.48 2.05 -0.40
CA LYS A 350 -8.01 1.94 -1.78
C LYS A 350 -7.82 3.38 -2.28
N PRO A 351 -6.69 3.75 -2.92
CA PRO A 351 -6.76 4.83 -3.91
C PRO A 351 -7.91 4.49 -4.87
N ASP A 352 -8.53 5.45 -5.56
CA ASP A 352 -9.54 5.23 -6.61
C ASP A 352 -9.05 4.22 -7.68
N VAL A 353 -8.99 2.92 -7.37
CA VAL A 353 -8.26 1.95 -8.16
C VAL A 353 -8.73 0.52 -7.86
N ARG A 354 -9.09 -0.19 -8.93
CA ARG A 354 -9.56 -1.57 -8.93
C ARG A 354 -8.39 -2.56 -8.96
N VAL A 355 -8.55 -3.69 -8.28
CA VAL A 355 -7.64 -4.86 -8.40
C VAL A 355 -8.19 -5.74 -9.52
N ARG A 356 -7.33 -6.12 -10.47
CA ARG A 356 -7.72 -6.97 -11.61
C ARG A 356 -8.07 -8.39 -11.21
#